data_AF-A0A443QRJ2-F1
#
_entry.id   AF-A0A443QRJ2-F1
#
_cell.length_a   1.000
_cell.length_b   1.000
_cell.length_c   1.000
_cell.angle_alpha   90.00
_cell.angle_beta   90.00
_cell.angle_gamma   90.00
#
_symmetry.space_group_name_H-M   'P 1'
#
loop_
_entity.id
_entity.type
_entity.pdbx_description
1 polymer ?
#
loop_
_entity_poly.entity_id
_entity_poly.type
_entity_poly.pdbx_seq_one_letter_code
_entity_poly.pdbx_strand_id
1 'polypeptide(L)' 'MYQQKVGIYTQKFHTHLYEENYETQLQVDHFSYANNDTFDQRVIVSADHWCRDGCPIFFYTGNEGDIFMFANNTG' A
#
# COMPACT_ATOMS: atom_id res chain seq x y z
N MET A 1 17.31 -11.11 -34.99
CA MET A 1 15.93 -10.72 -35.33
C MET A 1 15.00 -11.32 -34.30
N TYR A 2 14.33 -10.49 -33.50
CA TYR A 2 12.92 -10.60 -33.07
C TYR A 2 12.65 -9.58 -31.95
N GLN A 3 12.02 -8.49 -32.38
CA GLN A 3 10.98 -7.67 -31.74
C GLN A 3 11.16 -7.12 -30.31
N GLN A 4 11.11 -5.79 -30.27
CA GLN A 4 10.97 -4.91 -29.11
C GLN A 4 9.61 -5.13 -28.43
N LYS A 5 9.61 -5.47 -27.13
CA LYS A 5 8.44 -5.31 -26.26
C LYS A 5 8.78 -4.26 -25.21
N VAL A 6 8.10 -3.12 -25.29
CA VAL A 6 8.09 -2.08 -24.26
C VAL A 6 7.37 -2.67 -23.06
N GLY A 7 8.12 -3.27 -22.14
CA GLY A 7 7.61 -3.84 -20.90
C GLY A 7 8.26 -3.08 -19.75
N ILE A 8 7.44 -2.40 -18.97
CA ILE A 8 7.83 -1.70 -17.74
C ILE A 8 8.64 -2.69 -16.88
N TYR A 9 9.91 -2.38 -16.63
CA TYR A 9 10.72 -3.13 -15.67
C TYR A 9 10.14 -2.90 -14.27
N THR A 10 9.20 -3.75 -13.87
CA THR A 10 8.90 -3.89 -12.45
C THR A 10 10.08 -4.65 -11.85
N GLN A 11 10.99 -3.91 -11.22
CA GLN A 11 11.93 -4.54 -10.30
C GLN A 11 11.09 -5.28 -9.26
N LYS A 12 11.18 -6.61 -9.26
CA LYS A 12 10.70 -7.42 -8.13
C LYS A 12 11.56 -7.05 -6.92
N PHE A 13 11.14 -6.06 -6.17
CA PHE A 13 11.64 -5.83 -4.84
C PHE A 13 11.25 -7.07 -4.01
N HIS A 14 12.25 -7.84 -3.59
CA HIS A 14 12.06 -8.93 -2.64
C HIS A 14 11.75 -8.29 -1.28
N THR A 15 10.50 -7.93 -1.03
CA THR A 15 10.04 -7.48 0.28
C THR A 15 9.56 -8.69 1.07
N HIS A 16 10.50 -9.38 1.74
CA HIS A 16 10.18 -10.42 2.72
C HIS A 16 9.59 -9.87 4.04
N LEU A 17 9.20 -8.59 4.09
CA LEU A 17 8.82 -7.87 5.32
C LEU A 17 7.36 -7.38 5.35
N TYR A 18 6.61 -7.56 4.27
CA TYR A 18 5.22 -7.10 4.19
C TYR A 18 4.36 -8.27 3.71
N GLU A 19 3.54 -8.80 4.62
CA GLU A 19 2.82 -10.04 4.38
C GLU A 19 1.81 -9.87 3.23
N GLU A 20 1.07 -8.75 3.14
CA GLU A 20 0.06 -8.57 2.08
C GLU A 20 -0.17 -7.09 1.74
N ASN A 21 -0.27 -6.76 0.45
CA ASN A 21 -0.85 -5.48 0.01
C ASN A 21 -2.37 -5.64 0.02
N TYR A 22 -3.06 -4.76 0.74
CA TYR A 22 -4.52 -4.70 0.68
C TYR A 22 -4.95 -3.48 -0.12
N GLU A 23 -6.02 -3.65 -0.89
CA GLU A 23 -6.72 -2.58 -1.58
C GLU A 23 -8.03 -2.35 -0.85
N THR A 24 -8.19 -1.15 -0.28
CA THR A 24 -9.43 -0.71 0.36
C THR A 24 -10.17 0.23 -0.57
N GLN A 25 -11.44 -0.06 -0.83
CA GLN A 25 -12.28 0.81 -1.65
C GLN A 25 -12.74 2.01 -0.80
N LEU A 26 -12.29 3.21 -1.17
CA LEU A 26 -12.68 4.46 -0.52
C LEU A 26 -13.52 5.33 -1.46
N GLN A 27 -14.38 6.16 -0.87
CA GLN A 27 -15.14 7.16 -1.61
C GLN A 27 -14.19 8.21 -2.19
N VAL A 28 -14.40 8.63 -3.43
CA VAL A 28 -13.68 9.77 -4.00
C VAL A 28 -14.08 11.07 -3.27
N ASP A 29 -15.33 11.17 -2.83
CA ASP A 29 -15.87 12.35 -2.16
C ASP A 29 -16.44 12.00 -0.77
N HIS A 30 -15.87 12.61 0.27
CA HIS A 30 -16.27 12.42 1.66
C HIS A 30 -17.07 13.59 2.24
N PHE A 31 -17.23 14.70 1.50
CA PHE A 31 -17.76 15.96 2.05
C PHE A 31 -19.04 16.42 1.37
N SER A 32 -19.11 16.32 0.04
CA SER A 32 -20.23 16.88 -0.72
C SER A 32 -21.33 15.85 -1.01
N TYR A 33 -20.99 14.55 -0.97
CA TYR A 33 -21.88 13.43 -1.28
C TYR A 33 -22.49 13.50 -2.70
N ALA A 34 -21.88 14.29 -3.59
CA ALA A 34 -22.33 14.45 -4.97
C ALA A 34 -21.76 13.37 -5.90
N ASN A 35 -20.65 12.75 -5.50
CA ASN A 35 -20.01 11.65 -6.22
C ASN A 35 -19.96 10.38 -5.35
N ASN A 36 -20.39 9.25 -5.92
CA ASN A 36 -20.36 7.92 -5.29
C ASN A 36 -19.26 7.00 -5.87
N ASP A 37 -18.42 7.52 -6.76
CA ASP A 37 -17.27 6.80 -7.30
C ASP A 37 -16.32 6.40 -6.17
N THR A 38 -15.67 5.27 -6.36
CA THR A 38 -14.67 4.75 -5.43
C THR A 38 -13.31 4.58 -6.11
N PHE A 39 -12.27 4.48 -5.29
CA PHE A 39 -10.93 4.14 -5.75
C PHE A 39 -10.27 3.16 -4.77
N ASP A 40 -9.32 2.38 -5.29
CA ASP A 40 -8.48 1.50 -4.49
C ASP A 40 -7.39 2.30 -3.78
N GLN A 41 -7.48 2.39 -2.46
CA GLN A 41 -6.39 2.86 -1.61
C GLN A 41 -5.50 1.67 -1.21
N ARG A 42 -4.22 1.74 -1.58
CA ARG A 42 -3.23 0.76 -1.17
C ARG A 42 -2.83 0.97 0.29
N VAL A 43 -2.77 -0.12 1.05
CA VAL A 43 -2.19 -0.15 2.40
C VAL A 43 -1.22 -1.32 2.55
N ILE A 44 -0.23 -1.15 3.42
CA ILE A 44 0.70 -2.21 3.85
C ILE A 44 0.35 -2.58 5.29
N VAL A 45 0.29 -3.89 5.56
CA VAL A 45 0.06 -4.44 6.90
C VAL A 45 1.18 -5.44 7.22
N SER A 46 1.65 -5.44 8.46
CA SER A 46 2.56 -6.45 9.01
C SER A 46 2.01 -6.92 10.35
N ALA A 47 1.89 -8.23 10.53
CA ALA A 47 1.42 -8.85 11.76
C ALA A 47 2.53 -9.60 12.53
N ASP A 48 3.77 -9.58 12.03
CA ASP A 48 4.92 -10.33 12.56
C ASP A 48 5.15 -10.14 14.07
N HIS A 49 4.82 -8.96 14.60
CA HIS A 49 4.99 -8.60 16.01
C HIS A 49 3.66 -8.26 16.71
N TRP A 50 2.53 -8.45 16.05
CA TRP A 50 1.23 -8.09 16.60
C TRP A 50 0.67 -9.24 17.45
N CYS A 51 0.48 -9.00 18.75
CA CYS A 51 0.00 -10.03 19.70
C CYS A 51 -1.51 -10.35 19.56
N ARG A 52 -2.16 -9.88 18.49
CA ARG A 52 -3.60 -9.97 18.22
C ARG A 52 -4.43 -9.31 19.32
N ASP A 53 -4.80 -10.08 20.35
CA ASP A 53 -5.76 -9.65 21.36
C ASP A 53 -5.16 -8.60 22.31
N GLY A 54 -5.79 -7.43 22.36
CA GLY A 54 -5.40 -6.33 23.23
C GLY A 54 -4.13 -5.58 22.80
N CYS A 55 -3.50 -5.96 21.68
CA CYS A 55 -2.36 -5.24 21.14
C CYS A 55 -2.77 -3.96 20.39
N PRO A 56 -2.00 -2.86 20.51
CA PRO A 56 -2.27 -1.64 19.75
C PRO A 56 -2.03 -1.84 18.25
N ILE A 57 -2.66 -0.99 17.44
CA ILE A 57 -2.35 -0.83 16.02
C ILE A 57 -1.43 0.38 15.88
N PHE A 58 -0.28 0.19 15.27
CA PHE A 58 0.58 1.29 14.86
C PHE A 58 0.24 1.67 13.43
N PHE A 59 -0.25 2.89 13.25
CA PHE A 59 -0.76 3.37 11.96
C PHE A 59 0.06 4.56 11.47
N TYR A 60 0.78 4.35 10.36
CA TYR A 60 1.49 5.43 9.68
C TYR A 60 0.58 6.09 8.65
N THR A 61 0.35 7.40 8.81
CA THR A 61 -0.41 8.21 7.86
C THR A 61 0.50 8.56 6.68
N GLY A 62 0.44 7.78 5.61
CA GLY A 62 1.19 8.03 4.37
C GLY A 62 1.18 9.50 3.95
N ASN A 63 2.27 9.93 3.31
CA ASN A 63 2.49 11.31 2.87
C ASN A 63 2.58 11.35 1.33
N GLU A 64 3.37 12.27 0.76
CA GLU A 64 3.41 12.55 -0.67
C GLU A 64 4.26 11.58 -1.51
N GLY A 65 4.85 10.55 -0.91
CA GLY A 65 5.72 9.58 -1.59
C GLY A 65 5.10 8.18 -1.75
N ASP A 66 5.79 7.30 -2.50
CA ASP A 66 5.42 5.90 -2.57
C ASP A 66 5.54 5.24 -1.19
N ILE A 67 4.51 4.48 -0.82
CA ILE A 67 4.35 3.93 0.53
C ILE A 67 5.50 2.96 0.90
N PHE A 68 6.10 2.27 -0.07
CA PHE A 68 7.24 1.39 0.16
C PHE A 68 8.53 2.15 0.49
N MET A 69 8.66 3.42 0.07
CA MET A 69 9.80 4.24 0.47
C MET A 69 9.83 4.43 1.98
N PHE A 70 8.66 4.66 2.60
CA PHE A 70 8.56 4.87 4.05
C PHE A 70 8.66 3.56 4.82
N ALA A 71 8.03 2.51 4.31
CA ALA A 71 8.10 1.21 4.93
C ALA A 71 9.55 0.67 4.95
N ASN A 72 10.31 0.87 3.87
CA ASN A 72 11.69 0.38 3.78
C ASN A 72 12.74 1.26 4.46
N ASN A 73 12.36 2.41 5.01
CA ASN A 73 13.31 3.23 5.75
C ASN A 73 13.65 2.54 7.07
N THR A 74 14.81 1.87 7.10
CA THR A 74 15.44 1.43 8.33
C THR A 74 15.82 2.68 9.11
N GLY A 75 15.12 2.94 10.22
CA GLY A 75 15.58 3.94 11.19
C GLY A 75 16.99 3.67 11.67
#